data_AF-A0A498QM30-F1
#
_entry.id   AF-A0A498QM30-F1
#
_cell.length_a   1.000
_cell.length_b   1.000
_cell.length_c   1.000
_cell.angle_alpha   90.00
_cell.angle_beta   90.00
_cell.angle_gamma   90.00
#
_symmetry.space_group_name_H-M   'P 1'
#
loop_
_entity.id
_entity.type
_entity.pdbx_description
1 polymer ?
#
loop_
_entity_poly.entity_id
_entity_poly.type
_entity_poly.pdbx_seq_one_letter_code
_entity_poly.pdbx_strand_id
1 'polypeptide(L)'
;MHLLIAARGLPARLAAARARRRGESVAAEPPTFRVRDLPGRGWILLGEWPGTELVLGTVTKPWQPLGGEPERPVTADSFAGFAEPRFARIAETTRVTPFGAHACILTLETRVRSTDEASRRRFQRYWRATGPFIGLIRPAVMRVLDRQLGRSPSPSPG
;
A
#
# COMPACT_ATOMS: atom_id res chain seq x y z
N MET A 1 0.73 -11.22 21.43
CA MET A 1 -0.03 -11.44 20.19
C MET A 1 0.90 -11.33 18.96
N HIS A 2 1.85 -12.27 18.82
CA HIS A 2 2.96 -12.21 17.83
C HIS A 2 2.79 -13.15 16.63
N LEU A 3 1.67 -13.87 16.49
CA LEU A 3 1.57 -15.00 15.54
C LEU A 3 0.82 -14.72 14.22
N LEU A 4 0.34 -13.51 13.94
CA LEU A 4 -0.42 -13.23 12.70
C LEU A 4 0.34 -12.41 11.64
N ILE A 5 1.58 -11.99 11.90
CA ILE A 5 2.42 -11.30 10.90
C ILE A 5 3.29 -12.30 10.12
N ALA A 6 3.64 -13.46 10.72
CA ALA A 6 4.50 -14.46 10.07
C ALA A 6 3.81 -15.24 8.92
N ALA A 7 2.48 -15.34 8.91
CA ALA A 7 1.75 -16.19 7.96
C ALA A 7 1.71 -15.64 6.53
N ARG A 8 1.90 -14.33 6.33
CA ARG A 8 1.81 -13.70 5.00
C ARG A 8 3.04 -13.88 4.11
N GLY A 9 4.18 -14.21 4.70
CA GLY A 9 5.42 -14.48 3.96
C GLY A 9 5.57 -15.94 3.50
N LEU A 10 4.73 -16.85 3.99
CA LEU A 10 4.84 -18.29 3.69
C LEU A 10 4.59 -18.62 2.22
N PRO A 11 3.56 -18.08 1.53
CA PRO A 11 3.35 -18.34 0.11
C PRO A 11 4.53 -17.85 -0.74
N ALA A 12 5.06 -16.65 -0.45
CA ALA A 12 6.22 -16.07 -1.14
C ALA A 12 7.49 -16.89 -0.89
N ARG A 13 7.72 -17.36 0.35
CA ARG A 13 8.86 -18.21 0.70
C ARG A 13 8.78 -19.60 0.04
N LEU A 14 7.59 -20.18 -0.05
CA LEU A 14 7.37 -21.45 -0.74
C LEU A 14 7.52 -21.32 -2.26
N ALA A 15 7.08 -20.21 -2.84
CA ALA A 15 7.28 -19.90 -4.25
C ALA A 15 8.77 -19.67 -4.57
N ALA A 16 9.47 -18.88 -3.74
CA ALA A 16 10.90 -18.63 -3.87
C ALA A 16 11.73 -19.92 -3.68
N ALA A 17 11.36 -20.80 -2.75
CA ALA A 17 12.03 -22.09 -2.58
C ALA A 17 11.84 -23.03 -3.79
N ARG A 18 10.66 -23.01 -4.42
CA ARG A 18 10.40 -23.79 -5.65
C ARG A 18 11.15 -23.23 -6.87
N ALA A 19 11.20 -21.91 -7.01
CA ALA A 19 11.92 -21.25 -8.11
C ALA A 19 13.45 -21.43 -7.99
N ARG A 20 14.02 -21.36 -6.77
CA ARG A 20 15.43 -21.72 -6.51
C ARG A 20 15.77 -23.16 -6.87
N ARG A 21 14.85 -24.11 -6.64
CA ARG A 21 15.02 -25.51 -7.08
C ARG A 21 15.00 -25.69 -8.60
N ARG A 22 14.45 -24.73 -9.36
CA ARG A 22 14.42 -24.73 -10.82
C ARG A 22 15.58 -23.97 -11.48
N GLY A 23 16.52 -23.44 -10.69
CA GLY A 23 17.65 -22.67 -11.22
C GLY A 23 17.28 -21.26 -11.69
N GLU A 24 16.07 -20.78 -11.38
CA GLU A 24 15.64 -19.42 -11.69
C GLU A 24 16.25 -18.46 -10.66
N SER A 25 16.96 -17.42 -11.14
CA SER A 25 17.42 -16.32 -10.32
C SER A 25 16.23 -15.50 -9.84
N VAL A 26 15.67 -15.88 -8.69
CA VAL A 26 14.68 -15.05 -7.99
C VAL A 26 15.44 -13.89 -7.37
N ALA A 27 15.34 -12.71 -8.00
CA ALA A 27 15.77 -11.47 -7.40
C ALA A 27 15.24 -11.41 -5.96
N ALA A 28 16.13 -11.29 -4.98
CA ALA A 28 15.75 -11.25 -3.59
C ALA A 28 14.80 -10.06 -3.38
N GLU A 29 13.54 -10.33 -2.99
CA GLU A 29 12.66 -9.25 -2.55
C GLU A 29 13.35 -8.53 -1.40
N PRO A 30 13.54 -7.20 -1.47
CA PRO A 30 14.15 -6.47 -0.38
C PRO A 30 13.38 -6.74 0.91
N PRO A 31 14.07 -6.91 2.05
CA PRO A 31 13.46 -7.34 3.32
C PRO A 31 12.42 -6.35 3.87
N THR A 32 12.33 -5.15 3.28
CA THR A 32 11.39 -4.09 3.62
C THR A 32 10.61 -3.66 2.39
N PHE A 33 9.29 -3.80 2.46
CA PHE A 33 8.36 -3.20 1.50
C PHE A 33 8.32 -1.69 1.73
N ARG A 34 8.73 -0.91 0.73
CA ARG A 34 8.65 0.56 0.80
C ARG A 34 7.49 1.06 -0.04
N VAL A 35 6.79 2.07 0.45
CA VAL A 35 5.72 2.75 -0.29
C VAL A 35 6.20 3.22 -1.67
N ARG A 36 7.46 3.66 -1.77
CA ARG A 36 8.09 4.08 -3.03
C ARG A 36 8.23 2.97 -4.09
N ASP A 37 8.15 1.71 -3.71
CA ASP A 37 8.32 0.56 -4.62
C ASP A 37 6.99 0.16 -5.28
N LEU A 38 5.88 0.74 -4.82
CA LEU A 38 4.53 0.47 -5.31
C LEU A 38 4.33 0.76 -6.81
N PRO A 39 4.97 1.76 -7.44
CA PRO A 39 4.87 1.94 -8.89
C PRO A 39 5.30 0.72 -9.71
N GLY A 40 6.32 -0.02 -9.24
CA GLY A 40 6.73 -1.29 -9.85
C GLY A 40 5.72 -2.43 -9.68
N ARG A 41 4.63 -2.20 -8.94
CA ARG A 41 3.55 -3.15 -8.64
C ARG A 41 2.19 -2.68 -9.14
N GLY A 42 2.17 -1.82 -10.17
CA GLY A 42 0.93 -1.35 -10.80
C GLY A 42 0.23 -0.19 -10.09
N TRP A 43 0.91 0.47 -9.14
CA TRP A 43 0.44 1.75 -8.61
C TRP A 43 0.92 2.91 -9.48
N ILE A 44 0.16 3.99 -9.45
CA ILE A 44 0.37 5.18 -10.26
C ILE A 44 0.81 6.30 -9.32
N LEU A 45 1.91 6.98 -9.62
CA LEU A 45 2.26 8.21 -8.91
C LEU A 45 1.26 9.31 -9.28
N LEU A 46 0.43 9.73 -8.32
CA LEU A 46 -0.57 10.78 -8.52
C LEU A 46 -0.08 12.16 -8.09
N GLY A 47 0.86 12.21 -7.16
CA GLY A 47 1.47 13.45 -6.70
C GLY A 47 2.56 13.21 -5.67
N GLU A 48 3.56 14.09 -5.65
CA GLU A 48 4.67 14.04 -4.70
C GLU A 48 5.08 15.47 -4.32
N TRP A 49 5.21 15.69 -3.02
CA TRP A 49 5.97 16.79 -2.44
C TRP A 49 7.15 16.19 -1.68
N PRO A 50 8.38 16.26 -2.21
CA PRO A 50 9.53 15.60 -1.63
C PRO A 50 9.69 15.88 -0.13
N GLY A 51 9.86 14.82 0.66
CA GLY A 51 9.99 14.90 2.12
C GLY A 51 8.71 15.22 2.89
N THR A 52 7.62 15.57 2.21
CA THR A 52 6.37 16.03 2.85
C THR A 52 5.19 15.11 2.54
N GLU A 53 4.98 14.74 1.29
CA GLU A 53 3.81 13.97 0.90
C GLU A 53 4.02 13.14 -0.35
N LEU A 54 3.45 11.95 -0.37
CA LEU A 54 3.43 11.04 -1.51
C LEU A 54 2.01 10.49 -1.68
N VAL A 55 1.48 10.58 -2.90
CA VAL A 55 0.15 10.09 -3.26
C VAL A 55 0.26 9.08 -4.38
N LEU A 56 -0.18 7.85 -4.09
CA LEU A 56 -0.18 6.74 -5.03
C LEU A 56 -1.61 6.29 -5.29
N GLY A 57 -1.90 5.97 -6.55
CA GLY A 57 -3.21 5.55 -7.02
C GLY A 57 -3.21 4.12 -7.55
N THR A 58 -4.34 3.44 -7.45
CA THR A 58 -4.61 2.22 -8.21
C THR A 58 -6.09 2.12 -8.55
N VAL A 59 -6.39 1.49 -9.69
CA VAL A 59 -7.75 1.16 -10.09
C VAL A 59 -7.90 -0.34 -10.05
N THR A 60 -8.75 -0.84 -9.16
CA THR A 60 -8.83 -2.28 -8.93
C THR A 60 -10.22 -2.74 -8.47
N LYS A 61 -10.36 -4.05 -8.29
CA LYS A 61 -11.54 -4.73 -7.73
C LYS A 61 -11.15 -5.33 -6.37
N PRO A 62 -11.11 -4.53 -5.29
CA PRO A 62 -10.54 -4.98 -4.00
C PRO A 62 -11.34 -6.11 -3.34
N TRP A 63 -12.60 -6.31 -3.75
CA TRP A 63 -13.45 -7.41 -3.30
C TRP A 63 -13.21 -8.73 -4.05
N GLN A 64 -12.30 -8.77 -5.03
CA GLN A 64 -11.88 -9.99 -5.72
C GLN A 64 -10.51 -10.43 -5.19
N PRO A 65 -10.29 -11.74 -4.91
CA PRO A 65 -9.03 -12.23 -4.32
C PRO A 65 -7.78 -11.92 -5.14
N LEU A 66 -7.88 -11.97 -6.47
CA LEU A 66 -6.80 -11.64 -7.41
C LEU A 66 -6.82 -10.17 -7.85
N GLY A 67 -7.70 -9.35 -7.24
CA GLY A 67 -8.00 -8.02 -7.73
C GLY A 67 -8.63 -8.06 -9.12
N GLY A 68 -8.37 -7.02 -9.89
CA GLY A 68 -8.70 -6.94 -11.30
C GLY A 68 -8.25 -5.60 -11.86
N GLU A 69 -7.71 -5.59 -13.06
CA GLU A 69 -7.17 -4.39 -13.69
C GLU A 69 -8.10 -3.95 -14.84
N PRO A 70 -8.18 -2.64 -15.14
CA PRO A 70 -8.85 -2.17 -16.35
C PRO A 70 -8.15 -2.71 -17.60
N GLU A 71 -8.91 -2.86 -18.70
CA GLU A 71 -8.34 -3.33 -19.97
C GLU A 71 -7.32 -2.33 -20.54
N ARG A 72 -7.57 -1.04 -20.32
CA ARG A 72 -6.68 0.04 -20.74
C ARG A 72 -5.85 0.53 -19.55
N PRO A 73 -4.54 0.76 -19.73
CA PRO A 73 -3.72 1.36 -18.68
C PRO A 73 -4.29 2.68 -18.20
N VAL A 74 -4.36 2.86 -16.88
CA VAL A 74 -4.73 4.12 -16.25
C VAL A 74 -3.46 4.90 -15.94
N THR A 75 -3.42 6.16 -16.32
CA THR A 75 -2.30 7.08 -16.08
C THR A 75 -2.67 8.05 -14.95
N ALA A 76 -1.70 8.84 -14.48
CA ALA A 76 -1.97 9.87 -13.49
C ALA A 76 -3.08 10.85 -13.96
N ASP A 77 -3.00 11.28 -15.22
CA ASP A 77 -3.95 12.22 -15.82
C ASP A 77 -5.36 11.64 -15.96
N SER A 78 -5.49 10.35 -16.30
CA SER A 78 -6.79 9.71 -16.49
C SER A 78 -7.41 9.17 -15.19
N PHE A 79 -6.62 9.02 -14.12
CA PHE A 79 -7.05 8.44 -12.86
C PHE A 79 -8.25 9.18 -12.24
N ALA A 80 -8.23 10.51 -12.24
CA ALA A 80 -9.28 11.33 -11.67
C ALA A 80 -10.63 11.22 -12.41
N GLY A 81 -10.57 10.96 -13.72
CA GLY A 81 -11.74 10.79 -14.59
C GLY A 81 -12.21 9.35 -14.77
N PHE A 82 -11.45 8.35 -14.33
CA PHE A 82 -11.77 6.95 -14.57
C PHE A 82 -13.14 6.55 -13.97
N ALA A 83 -14.00 6.04 -14.84
CA ALA A 83 -15.42 5.76 -14.55
C ALA A 83 -15.90 4.42 -15.15
N GLU A 84 -15.01 3.54 -15.61
CA GLU A 84 -15.45 2.24 -16.11
C GLU A 84 -16.19 1.47 -15.01
N PRO A 85 -17.36 0.88 -15.32
CA PRO A 85 -18.13 0.14 -14.34
C PRO A 85 -17.36 -1.04 -13.74
N ARG A 86 -17.75 -1.43 -12.52
CA ARG A 86 -17.25 -2.59 -11.79
C ARG A 86 -15.84 -2.42 -11.21
N PHE A 87 -15.41 -1.20 -10.93
CA PHE A 87 -14.10 -0.88 -10.35
C PHE A 87 -14.20 0.04 -9.12
N ALA A 88 -13.09 0.14 -8.40
CA ALA A 88 -12.85 1.16 -7.41
C ALA A 88 -11.49 1.81 -7.66
N ARG A 89 -11.46 3.13 -7.51
CA ARG A 89 -10.24 3.91 -7.47
C ARG A 89 -9.80 4.04 -6.02
N ILE A 90 -8.53 3.79 -5.77
CA ILE A 90 -7.93 3.86 -4.44
C ILE A 90 -6.76 4.82 -4.52
N ALA A 91 -6.74 5.83 -3.67
CA ALA A 91 -5.60 6.71 -3.48
C ALA A 91 -5.06 6.51 -2.06
N GLU A 92 -3.78 6.18 -1.95
CA GLU A 92 -3.05 6.11 -0.69
C GLU A 92 -2.13 7.33 -0.58
N THR A 93 -2.34 8.12 0.47
CA THR A 93 -1.56 9.30 0.79
C THR A 93 -0.72 9.01 2.01
N THR A 94 0.58 9.26 1.89
CA THR A 94 1.53 9.30 3.01
C THR A 94 2.00 10.72 3.18
N ARG A 95 1.70 11.35 4.32
CA ARG A 95 2.12 12.72 4.64
C ARG A 95 2.94 12.77 5.91
N VAL A 96 4.06 13.47 5.87
CA VAL A 96 4.95 13.77 6.99
C VAL A 96 4.81 15.25 7.31
N THR A 97 4.34 15.56 8.50
CA THR A 97 4.20 16.95 8.96
C THR A 97 5.18 17.21 10.09
N PRO A 98 6.06 18.23 10.03
CA PRO A 98 6.96 18.56 11.13
C PRO A 98 6.20 18.82 12.43
N PHE A 99 6.77 18.36 13.55
CA PHE A 99 6.21 18.58 14.89
C PHE A 99 7.34 18.91 15.86
N GLY A 100 7.63 20.21 16.01
CA GLY A 100 8.81 20.68 16.74
C GLY A 100 10.11 20.40 16.00
N ALA A 101 11.23 20.51 16.71
CA ALA A 101 12.58 20.43 16.12
C ALA A 101 13.03 19.00 15.77
N HIS A 102 12.47 17.97 16.43
CA HIS A 102 12.99 16.60 16.37
C HIS A 102 11.92 15.53 16.17
N ALA A 103 10.67 15.91 15.89
CA ALA A 103 9.58 14.97 15.67
C ALA A 103 8.75 15.34 14.44
N CYS A 104 7.94 14.39 14.00
CA CYS A 104 6.98 14.59 12.92
C CYS A 104 5.73 13.77 13.19
N ILE A 105 4.62 14.19 12.57
CA ILE A 105 3.38 13.44 12.50
C ILE A 105 3.32 12.76 11.14
N LEU A 106 3.32 11.42 11.15
CA LEU A 106 3.10 10.60 9.97
C LEU A 106 1.59 10.31 9.82
N THR A 107 1.01 10.74 8.72
CA THR A 107 -0.40 10.51 8.38
C THR A 107 -0.49 9.56 7.20
N LEU A 108 -1.21 8.45 7.37
CA LEU A 108 -1.60 7.56 6.27
C LEU A 108 -3.10 7.67 6.01
N GLU A 109 -3.47 8.14 4.83
CA GLU A 109 -4.85 8.23 4.40
C GLU A 109 -5.09 7.30 3.21
N THR A 110 -6.22 6.60 3.21
CA THR A 110 -6.65 5.83 2.03
C THR A 110 -8.05 6.25 1.65
N ARG A 111 -8.17 6.81 0.46
CA ARG A 111 -9.44 7.25 -0.13
C ARG A 111 -9.86 6.21 -1.15
N VAL A 112 -11.11 5.74 -1.05
CA VAL A 112 -11.67 4.78 -2.00
C VAL A 112 -12.92 5.37 -2.63
N ARG A 113 -12.98 5.35 -3.96
CA ARG A 113 -14.16 5.75 -4.73
C ARG A 113 -14.56 4.66 -5.71
N SER A 114 -15.71 4.06 -5.48
CA SER A 114 -16.31 3.11 -6.43
C SER A 114 -16.81 3.83 -7.69
N THR A 115 -16.71 3.20 -8.85
CA THR A 115 -17.12 3.80 -10.14
C THR A 115 -18.62 3.72 -10.39
N ASP A 116 -19.31 2.75 -9.77
CA ASP A 116 -20.76 2.56 -9.87
C ASP A 116 -21.38 2.07 -8.56
N GLU A 117 -22.71 2.08 -8.50
CA GLU A 117 -23.48 1.69 -7.32
C GLU A 117 -23.32 0.21 -6.94
N ALA A 118 -23.22 -0.71 -7.90
CA ALA A 118 -22.99 -2.12 -7.60
C ALA A 118 -21.59 -2.35 -7.01
N SER A 119 -20.59 -1.63 -7.51
CA SER A 119 -19.23 -1.61 -6.93
C SER A 119 -19.21 -1.02 -5.53
N ARG A 120 -19.98 0.03 -5.27
CA ARG A 120 -20.12 0.60 -3.93
C ARG A 120 -20.67 -0.42 -2.94
N ARG A 121 -21.73 -1.15 -3.32
CA ARG A 121 -22.31 -2.22 -2.47
C ARG A 121 -21.33 -3.36 -2.24
N ARG A 122 -20.59 -3.79 -3.27
CA ARG A 122 -19.53 -4.83 -3.13
C ARG A 122 -18.42 -4.37 -2.20
N PHE A 123 -17.95 -3.13 -2.38
CA PHE A 123 -16.94 -2.54 -1.52
C PHE A 123 -17.40 -2.44 -0.07
N GLN A 124 -18.64 -2.00 0.19
CA GLN A 124 -19.18 -1.93 1.55
C GLN A 124 -19.23 -3.30 2.23
N ARG A 125 -19.68 -4.35 1.53
CA ARG A 125 -19.70 -5.72 2.06
C ARG A 125 -18.29 -6.22 2.38
N TYR A 126 -17.36 -6.02 1.45
CA TYR A 126 -15.95 -6.32 1.64
C TYR A 126 -15.38 -5.56 2.85
N TRP A 127 -15.62 -4.25 2.94
CA TRP A 127 -15.12 -3.38 4.00
C TRP A 127 -15.67 -3.75 5.38
N ARG A 128 -16.91 -4.24 5.49
CA ARG A 128 -17.43 -4.76 6.76
C ARG A 128 -16.65 -5.96 7.26
N ALA A 129 -16.15 -6.81 6.36
CA ALA A 129 -15.35 -7.97 6.73
C ALA A 129 -13.87 -7.62 6.99
N THR A 130 -13.28 -6.72 6.20
CA THR A 130 -11.84 -6.44 6.24
C THR A 130 -11.44 -5.17 6.98
N GLY A 131 -12.34 -4.19 7.06
CA GLY A 131 -12.14 -2.90 7.73
C GLY A 131 -11.71 -3.03 9.20
N PRO A 132 -12.34 -3.88 10.03
CA PRO A 132 -11.90 -4.09 11.41
C PRO A 132 -10.45 -4.56 11.50
N PHE A 133 -10.05 -5.45 10.60
CA PHE A 133 -8.69 -5.98 10.55
C PHE A 133 -7.66 -4.91 10.16
N ILE A 134 -8.01 -4.05 9.19
CA ILE A 134 -7.18 -2.90 8.79
C ILE A 134 -7.05 -1.91 9.96
N GLY A 135 -8.14 -1.65 10.68
CA GLY A 135 -8.17 -0.82 11.88
C GLY A 135 -7.24 -1.32 12.99
N LEU A 136 -7.08 -2.63 13.12
CA LEU A 136 -6.16 -3.24 14.10
C LEU A 136 -4.69 -3.21 13.65
N ILE A 137 -4.42 -3.41 12.37
CA ILE A 137 -3.04 -3.48 11.85
C ILE A 137 -2.40 -2.11 11.74
N ARG A 138 -3.13 -1.09 11.31
CA ARG A 138 -2.54 0.24 11.06
C ARG A 138 -1.78 0.80 12.27
N PRO A 139 -2.33 0.80 13.50
CA PRO A 139 -1.59 1.23 14.68
C PRO A 139 -0.38 0.34 14.99
N ALA A 140 -0.42 -0.96 14.67
CA ALA A 140 0.71 -1.86 14.86
C ALA A 140 1.86 -1.52 13.89
N VAL A 141 1.54 -1.27 12.62
CA VAL A 141 2.52 -0.83 11.61
C VAL A 141 3.14 0.52 12.00
N MET A 142 2.33 1.48 12.45
CA MET A 142 2.83 2.78 12.92
C MET A 142 3.81 2.64 14.08
N ARG A 143 3.51 1.79 15.06
CA ARG A 143 4.42 1.52 16.20
C ARG A 143 5.72 0.85 15.77
N VAL A 144 5.68 0.00 14.75
CA VAL A 144 6.91 -0.61 14.20
C VAL A 144 7.75 0.44 13.48
N LEU A 145 7.13 1.30 12.69
CA LEU A 145 7.82 2.40 12.01
C LEU A 145 8.46 3.37 13.01
N ASP A 146 7.72 3.79 14.03
CA ASP A 146 8.23 4.66 15.11
C ASP A 146 9.49 4.06 15.78
N ARG A 147 9.45 2.77 16.13
CA ARG A 147 10.60 2.05 16.70
C ARG A 147 11.80 1.95 15.75
N GLN A 148 11.57 1.82 14.44
CA GLN A 148 12.64 1.75 13.46
C GLN A 148 13.30 3.12 13.24
N LEU A 149 12.49 4.17 13.20
CA LEU A 149 12.97 5.55 13.06
C LEU A 149 13.71 6.02 14.31
N GLY A 150 13.20 5.73 15.51
CA GLY A 150 13.87 6.05 16.78
C GLY A 150 15.18 5.28 17.03
N ARG A 151 15.46 4.22 16.25
CA ARG A 151 16.73 3.46 16.28
C ARG A 151 17.72 3.89 15.20
N SER A 152 17.28 4.71 14.24
CA SER A 152 18.18 5.22 13.21
C SER A 152 18.95 6.41 13.79
N PRO A 153 20.30 6.43 13.73
CA PRO A 153 21.06 7.57 14.19
C PRO A 153 20.58 8.81 13.43
N SER A 154 20.28 9.88 14.17
CA SER A 154 19.93 11.17 13.56
C SER A 154 21.05 11.54 12.57
N PRO A 155 20.74 11.95 11.32
CA PRO A 155 21.77 12.47 10.44
C PRO A 155 22.43 13.66 11.14
N SER A 156 23.76 13.61 11.28
CA SER A 156 24.54 14.71 11.87
C SER A 156 24.22 16.00 11.12
N PRO A 157 24.00 17.12 11.81
CA PRO A 157 23.97 18.42 11.16
C PRO A 157 25.38 18.69 10.62
N GLY A 158 25.49 18.76 9.30
CA GLY A 158 26.66 19.30 8.60
C GLY A 158 26.56 20.81 8.47
#